data_AF-A0A836WHF2-F1
#
_entry.id   AF-A0A836WHF2-F1
#
_cell.length_a   1.000
_cell.length_b   1.000
_cell.length_c   1.000
_cell.angle_alpha   90.00
_cell.angle_beta   90.00
_cell.angle_gamma   90.00
#
_symmetry.space_group_name_H-M   'P 1'
#
loop_
_entity.id
_entity.type
_entity.pdbx_description
1 polymer ?
#
loop_
_entity_poly.entity_id
_entity_poly.type
_entity_poly.pdbx_seq_one_letter_code
_entity_poly.pdbx_strand_id
1 'polypeptide(L)'
;MKKVKQLQQRPEGLEAFFRQSPHERNWDKFRHYPDYKNAQGESAYEELREALVERQHALCAYCEADLTEYKNYPPRIEHFCPKSFDENGRFNWTLEIINLLGACQGGTQKNYESHDADKSKFYWANKGNESCDAPKSQKVPDLCILKGVDKHYEVIKILKPSEIPESPAVFRVTILGEDAGELSENRKQIGENEITERAKKTINKLNLNCDRLIDARR
;
A
#
# COMPACT_ATOMS: atom_id res chain seq x y z
N MET A 1 1.10 -10.98 4.52
CA MET A 1 0.45 -9.70 4.88
C MET A 1 -0.10 -9.77 6.30
N LYS A 2 0.45 -8.95 7.18
CA LYS A 2 0.07 -8.75 8.58
C LYS A 2 -0.65 -7.41 8.70
N LYS A 3 -1.20 -7.15 9.89
CA LYS A 3 -1.80 -5.85 10.21
C LYS A 3 -0.78 -4.72 10.10
N VAL A 4 -1.12 -3.73 9.28
CA VAL A 4 -0.38 -2.47 9.20
C VAL A 4 -0.87 -1.52 10.28
N LYS A 5 0.02 -1.09 11.16
CA LYS A 5 -0.34 -0.09 12.15
C LYS A 5 -0.41 1.29 11.48
N GLN A 6 -1.46 2.05 11.81
CA GLN A 6 -1.64 3.40 11.29
C GLN A 6 -0.85 4.42 12.12
N LEU A 7 -0.52 5.56 11.50
CA LEU A 7 -0.08 6.74 12.24
C LEU A 7 -1.16 7.14 13.24
N GLN A 8 -0.75 7.53 14.45
CA GLN A 8 -1.67 7.97 15.50
C GLN A 8 -1.92 9.48 15.47
N GLN A 9 -0.98 10.22 14.86
CA GLN A 9 -1.05 11.66 14.69
C GLN A 9 -0.46 12.02 13.33
N ARG A 10 -0.85 13.20 12.81
CA ARG A 10 -0.26 13.74 11.59
C ARG A 10 1.19 14.16 11.89
N PRO A 11 2.15 13.89 10.99
CA PRO A 11 3.47 14.50 11.04
C PRO A 11 3.38 16.02 11.00
N GLU A 12 4.38 16.72 11.54
CA GLU A 12 4.33 18.18 11.72
C GLU A 12 4.23 18.91 10.38
N GLY A 13 4.84 18.40 9.31
CA GLY A 13 4.75 18.98 7.97
C GLY A 13 3.36 18.89 7.37
N LEU A 14 2.65 17.77 7.59
CA LEU A 14 1.24 17.64 7.18
C LEU A 14 0.32 18.55 8.02
N GLU A 15 0.58 18.66 9.32
CA GLU A 15 -0.16 19.58 10.19
C GLU A 15 0.11 21.05 9.83
N ALA A 16 1.35 21.42 9.51
CA ALA A 16 1.74 22.74 9.04
C ALA A 16 1.03 23.09 7.72
N PHE A 17 0.94 22.15 6.79
CA PHE A 17 0.16 22.32 5.57
C PHE A 17 -1.31 22.61 5.85
N PHE A 18 -1.94 21.86 6.77
CA PHE A 18 -3.34 22.10 7.14
C PHE A 18 -3.57 23.41 7.89
N ARG A 19 -2.60 23.92 8.67
CA ARG A 19 -2.71 25.26 9.28
C ARG A 19 -2.83 26.37 8.23
N GLN A 20 -2.12 26.24 7.11
CA GLN A 20 -2.17 27.23 6.04
C GLN A 20 -3.33 26.99 5.07
N SER A 21 -3.67 25.73 4.83
CA SER A 21 -4.68 25.31 3.86
C SER A 21 -5.64 24.25 4.45
N PRO A 22 -6.52 24.61 5.41
CA PRO A 22 -7.33 23.65 6.18
C PRO A 22 -8.29 22.79 5.37
N HIS A 23 -8.70 23.26 4.19
CA HIS A 23 -9.68 22.61 3.33
C HIS A 23 -9.09 22.06 2.03
N GLU A 24 -7.77 22.11 1.88
CA GLU A 24 -7.11 21.63 0.67
C GLU A 24 -7.20 20.11 0.55
N ARG A 25 -7.44 19.66 -0.69
CA ARG A 25 -7.64 18.24 -1.05
C ARG A 25 -6.74 17.84 -2.21
N ASN A 26 -5.97 18.76 -2.77
CA ASN A 26 -5.07 18.48 -3.87
C ASN A 26 -3.77 17.85 -3.37
N TRP A 27 -3.55 16.60 -3.74
CA TRP A 27 -2.33 15.86 -3.40
C TRP A 27 -1.06 16.55 -3.89
N ASP A 28 -1.07 17.11 -5.10
CA ASP A 28 0.12 17.69 -5.70
C ASP A 28 0.52 19.00 -5.00
N LYS A 29 -0.44 19.76 -4.48
CA LYS A 29 -0.15 20.92 -3.63
C LYS A 29 0.53 20.53 -2.32
N PHE A 30 0.07 19.46 -1.65
CA PHE A 30 0.74 18.94 -0.46
C PHE A 30 2.14 18.38 -0.81
N ARG A 31 2.22 17.57 -1.87
CA ARG A 31 3.46 16.91 -2.31
C ARG A 31 4.58 17.90 -2.60
N HIS A 32 4.24 19.05 -3.17
CA HIS A 32 5.19 20.11 -3.53
C HIS A 32 5.12 21.31 -2.57
N TYR A 33 4.59 21.11 -1.35
CA TYR A 33 4.47 22.18 -0.37
C TYR A 33 5.86 22.73 0.01
N PRO A 34 6.18 23.98 -0.35
CA PRO A 34 7.55 24.50 -0.23
C PRO A 34 7.86 25.06 1.16
N ASP A 35 6.84 25.45 1.93
CA ASP A 35 6.99 26.27 3.14
C ASP A 35 7.24 25.44 4.41
N TYR A 36 7.70 24.20 4.26
CA TYR A 36 8.04 23.33 5.38
C TYR A 36 9.35 22.58 5.14
N LYS A 37 10.21 22.64 6.15
CA LYS A 37 11.39 21.81 6.31
C LYS A 37 11.49 21.35 7.76
N ASN A 38 11.61 20.05 8.00
CA ASN A 38 11.87 19.53 9.35
C ASN A 38 13.34 19.77 9.75
N ALA A 39 13.73 19.30 10.94
CA ALA A 39 15.10 19.46 11.45
C ALA A 39 16.17 18.78 10.58
N GLN A 40 15.78 17.79 9.78
CA GLN A 40 16.62 17.04 8.85
C GLN A 40 16.66 17.67 7.44
N GLY A 41 15.89 18.74 7.19
CA GLY A 41 15.80 19.39 5.89
C GLY A 41 14.85 18.69 4.89
N GLU A 42 14.03 17.76 5.36
CA GLU A 42 13.03 17.04 4.56
C GLU A 42 11.80 17.92 4.33
N SER A 43 11.18 17.79 3.15
CA SER A 43 9.87 18.42 2.92
C SER A 43 8.78 17.68 3.69
N ALA A 44 7.59 18.30 3.80
CA ALA A 44 6.44 17.68 4.47
C ALA A 44 6.03 16.33 3.85
N TYR A 45 6.21 16.21 2.53
CA TYR A 45 5.96 14.97 1.80
C TYR A 45 6.93 13.85 2.19
N GLU A 46 8.24 14.16 2.25
CA GLU A 46 9.26 13.19 2.62
C GLU A 46 9.11 12.77 4.09
N GLU A 47 8.86 13.72 5.00
CA GLU A 47 8.58 13.43 6.41
C GLU A 47 7.37 12.47 6.55
N LEU A 48 6.27 12.73 5.84
CA LEU A 48 5.10 11.84 5.86
C LEU A 48 5.41 10.45 5.31
N ARG A 49 6.14 10.39 4.19
CA ARG A 49 6.55 9.12 3.59
C ARG A 49 7.38 8.31 4.58
N GLU A 50 8.35 8.93 5.23
CA GLU A 50 9.23 8.25 6.18
C GLU A 50 8.51 7.82 7.45
N ALA A 51 7.63 8.67 8.00
CA ALA A 51 6.79 8.31 9.13
C ALA A 51 5.93 7.06 8.82
N LEU A 52 5.35 6.97 7.62
CA LEU A 52 4.58 5.79 7.19
C LEU A 52 5.46 4.54 7.07
N VAL A 53 6.63 4.67 6.44
CA VAL A 53 7.59 3.56 6.26
C VAL A 53 8.08 3.05 7.61
N GLU A 54 8.50 3.95 8.51
CA GLU A 54 8.94 3.61 9.87
C GLU A 54 7.82 2.92 10.65
N ARG A 55 6.61 3.49 10.61
CA ARG A 55 5.43 2.92 11.28
C ARG A 55 5.12 1.49 10.82
N GLN A 56 5.44 1.19 9.57
CA GLN A 56 5.27 -0.11 8.93
C GLN A 56 6.50 -1.02 9.03
N HIS A 57 7.49 -0.65 9.86
CA HIS A 57 8.74 -1.40 10.03
C HIS A 57 9.51 -1.59 8.72
N ALA A 58 9.47 -0.56 7.87
CA ALA A 58 10.04 -0.54 6.53
C ALA A 58 9.54 -1.64 5.60
N LEU A 59 8.32 -2.13 5.79
CA LEU A 59 7.69 -3.12 4.91
C LEU A 59 6.58 -2.49 4.07
N CYS A 60 6.45 -2.96 2.83
CA CYS A 60 5.31 -2.64 1.97
C CYS A 60 4.00 -3.08 2.63
N ALA A 61 3.00 -2.20 2.65
CA ALA A 61 1.71 -2.46 3.29
C ALA A 61 0.93 -3.68 2.73
N TYR A 62 1.27 -4.14 1.53
CA TYR A 62 0.61 -5.28 0.88
C TYR A 62 1.48 -6.53 0.78
N CYS A 63 2.59 -6.44 0.04
CA CYS A 63 3.43 -7.60 -0.24
C CYS A 63 4.49 -7.89 0.83
N GLU A 64 4.68 -6.99 1.79
CA GLU A 64 5.70 -7.07 2.85
C GLU A 64 7.14 -7.13 2.34
N ALA A 65 7.41 -6.68 1.12
CA ALA A 65 8.77 -6.46 0.65
C ALA A 65 9.45 -5.32 1.46
N ASP A 66 10.75 -5.47 1.70
CA ASP A 66 11.59 -4.47 2.37
C ASP A 66 11.66 -3.19 1.51
N LEU A 67 11.28 -2.08 2.11
CA LEU A 67 11.21 -0.76 1.49
C LEU A 67 12.57 -0.02 1.51
N THR A 68 13.54 -0.49 2.29
CA THR A 68 14.90 0.08 2.38
C THR A 68 15.83 -0.37 1.26
N GLU A 69 15.55 -1.52 0.64
CA GLU A 69 16.36 -2.04 -0.46
C GLU A 69 16.30 -1.16 -1.72
N TYR A 70 15.29 -0.28 -1.83
CA TYR A 70 15.05 0.56 -3.01
C TYR A 70 15.78 1.92 -2.97
N LYS A 71 17.12 1.91 -2.91
CA LYS A 71 17.91 3.17 -2.85
C LYS A 71 17.63 4.16 -3.99
N ASN A 72 17.42 3.65 -5.21
CA ASN A 72 17.16 4.49 -6.38
C ASN A 72 15.67 4.83 -6.59
N TYR A 73 14.80 4.29 -5.73
CA TYR A 73 13.37 4.23 -6.00
C TYR A 73 12.58 4.29 -4.68
N PRO A 74 12.42 5.49 -4.10
CA PRO A 74 11.84 5.62 -2.77
C PRO A 74 10.43 5.00 -2.71
N PRO A 75 10.01 4.50 -1.55
CA PRO A 75 8.65 4.01 -1.35
C PRO A 75 7.59 5.02 -1.75
N ARG A 76 6.41 4.57 -2.16
CA ARG A 76 5.27 5.45 -2.45
C ARG A 76 4.40 5.60 -1.21
N ILE A 77 3.68 6.71 -1.17
CA ILE A 77 2.49 6.84 -0.34
C ILE A 77 1.32 6.37 -1.20
N GLU A 78 0.72 5.25 -0.81
CA GLU A 78 -0.49 4.70 -1.40
C GLU A 78 -1.73 5.19 -0.65
N HIS A 79 -2.78 5.49 -1.42
CA HIS A 79 -4.10 5.81 -0.90
C HIS A 79 -4.99 4.56 -0.96
N PHE A 80 -5.42 4.04 0.19
CA PHE A 80 -6.33 2.89 0.20
C PHE A 80 -7.64 3.20 -0.54
N CYS A 81 -8.32 4.27 -0.13
CA CYS A 81 -9.43 4.88 -0.86
C CYS A 81 -8.92 5.90 -1.88
N PRO A 82 -9.35 5.83 -3.15
CA PRO A 82 -8.85 6.74 -4.18
C PRO A 82 -9.13 8.22 -3.90
N LYS A 83 -8.19 9.08 -4.29
CA LYS A 83 -8.30 10.54 -4.18
C LYS A 83 -9.54 11.13 -4.86
N SER A 84 -10.03 10.49 -5.94
CA SER A 84 -11.23 10.92 -6.67
C SER A 84 -12.51 10.92 -5.81
N PHE A 85 -12.52 10.24 -4.66
CA PHE A 85 -13.65 10.25 -3.73
C PHE A 85 -13.81 11.60 -3.00
N ASP A 86 -12.80 12.45 -3.05
CA ASP A 86 -12.84 13.76 -2.41
C ASP A 86 -13.73 14.77 -3.12
N GLU A 87 -14.02 14.59 -4.42
CA GLU A 87 -14.82 15.54 -5.21
C GLU A 87 -16.26 15.67 -4.69
N ASN A 88 -16.76 14.68 -3.95
CA ASN A 88 -18.11 14.67 -3.36
C ASN A 88 -18.13 14.22 -1.89
N GLY A 89 -16.95 14.10 -1.26
CA GLY A 89 -16.78 13.47 0.05
C GLY A 89 -16.83 14.45 1.22
N ARG A 90 -17.44 14.03 2.33
CA ARG A 90 -17.29 14.71 3.64
C ARG A 90 -15.88 14.54 4.24
N PHE A 91 -15.16 13.49 3.81
CA PHE A 91 -13.81 13.16 4.23
C PHE A 91 -12.78 13.61 3.20
N ASN A 92 -11.58 13.97 3.66
CA ASN A 92 -10.42 14.29 2.82
C ASN A 92 -9.56 13.02 2.67
N TRP A 93 -10.01 12.07 1.87
CA TRP A 93 -9.29 10.81 1.62
C TRP A 93 -7.88 11.07 1.09
N THR A 94 -7.66 12.18 0.38
CA THR A 94 -6.34 12.50 -0.17
C THR A 94 -5.28 12.73 0.90
N LEU A 95 -5.64 13.34 2.04
CA LEU A 95 -4.67 13.75 3.06
C LEU A 95 -4.96 13.18 4.46
N GLU A 96 -6.00 12.36 4.61
CA GLU A 96 -6.32 11.73 5.87
C GLU A 96 -5.39 10.54 6.13
N ILE A 97 -4.64 10.59 7.24
CA ILE A 97 -3.55 9.63 7.53
C ILE A 97 -4.04 8.18 7.67
N ILE A 98 -5.30 7.97 8.06
CA ILE A 98 -5.90 6.63 8.13
C ILE A 98 -6.16 6.00 6.75
N ASN A 99 -5.95 6.77 5.68
CA ASN A 99 -6.07 6.33 4.30
C ASN A 99 -4.71 6.11 3.63
N LEU A 100 -3.62 6.52 4.27
CA LEU A 100 -2.28 6.54 3.69
C LEU A 100 -1.46 5.35 4.16
N LEU A 101 -0.72 4.75 3.24
CA LEU A 101 0.11 3.57 3.48
C LEU A 101 1.46 3.72 2.78
N GLY A 102 2.52 3.20 3.40
CA GLY A 102 3.81 3.02 2.71
C GLY A 102 3.74 1.80 1.79
N ALA A 103 4.01 1.98 0.49
CA ALA A 103 3.94 0.90 -0.49
C ALA A 103 5.21 0.82 -1.35
N CYS A 104 5.50 -0.39 -1.82
CA CYS A 104 6.50 -0.58 -2.85
C CYS A 104 6.00 -0.02 -4.18
N GLN A 105 6.83 -0.09 -5.21
CA GLN A 105 6.54 0.46 -6.54
C GLN A 105 5.72 -0.49 -7.43
N GLY A 106 5.23 -1.60 -6.85
CA GLY A 106 4.33 -2.53 -7.51
C GLY A 106 4.88 -3.23 -8.74
N GLY A 107 6.21 -3.26 -8.95
CA GLY A 107 6.80 -3.84 -10.17
C GLY A 107 6.63 -2.98 -11.43
N THR A 108 6.28 -1.70 -11.30
CA THR A 108 6.05 -0.80 -12.45
C THR A 108 7.33 -0.15 -12.99
N GLN A 109 8.48 -0.43 -12.37
CA GLN A 109 9.74 0.22 -12.72
C GLN A 109 10.47 -0.47 -13.85
N LYS A 110 10.77 0.31 -14.88
CA LYS A 110 11.61 -0.12 -15.99
C LYS A 110 13.07 0.04 -15.56
N ASN A 111 13.88 -1.00 -15.78
CA ASN A 111 15.33 -1.00 -15.64
C ASN A 111 15.86 -0.75 -14.20
N TYR A 112 15.37 -1.50 -13.22
CA TYR A 112 15.99 -1.53 -11.89
C TYR A 112 17.37 -2.22 -11.98
N GLU A 113 18.45 -1.45 -11.85
CA GLU A 113 19.80 -1.96 -11.63
C GLU A 113 20.07 -2.00 -10.12
N SER A 114 20.08 -3.21 -9.56
CA SER A 114 20.65 -3.46 -8.24
C SER A 114 22.16 -3.69 -8.40
N HIS A 115 22.97 -3.20 -7.44
CA HIS A 115 24.40 -3.54 -7.38
C HIS A 115 24.67 -4.96 -6.86
N ASP A 116 23.62 -5.71 -6.54
CA ASP A 116 23.69 -7.07 -6.00
C ASP A 116 23.70 -8.10 -7.13
N ALA A 117 24.65 -9.05 -7.07
CA ALA A 117 24.88 -10.06 -8.10
C ALA A 117 23.77 -11.13 -8.20
N ASP A 118 22.81 -11.12 -7.26
CA ASP A 118 21.72 -12.07 -7.22
C ASP A 118 20.62 -11.70 -8.22
N LYS A 119 20.78 -12.21 -9.45
CA LYS A 119 19.87 -12.05 -10.59
C LYS A 119 18.42 -12.49 -10.33
N SER A 120 18.16 -13.18 -9.22
CA SER A 120 16.82 -13.62 -8.81
C SER A 120 15.93 -12.52 -8.22
N LYS A 121 16.46 -11.33 -7.91
CA LYS A 121 15.65 -10.17 -7.44
C LYS A 121 15.15 -9.25 -8.57
N PHE A 122 15.52 -9.55 -9.82
CA PHE A 122 15.25 -8.70 -10.96
C PHE A 122 13.96 -9.16 -11.61
N TYR A 123 12.89 -8.39 -11.43
CA TYR A 123 11.67 -8.64 -12.17
C TYR A 123 11.21 -7.38 -12.86
N TRP A 124 11.32 -7.46 -14.17
CA TRP A 124 10.90 -6.53 -15.19
C TRP A 124 9.51 -5.96 -14.92
N ALA A 125 9.32 -4.68 -15.25
CA ALA A 125 8.03 -4.09 -15.62
C ALA A 125 7.51 -4.73 -16.92
N ASN A 126 7.29 -6.04 -16.89
CA ASN A 126 6.60 -6.79 -17.92
C ASN A 126 5.14 -6.96 -17.52
N LYS A 127 4.27 -6.97 -18.54
CA LYS A 127 2.83 -7.21 -18.40
C LYS A 127 2.63 -8.55 -17.68
N GLY A 128 2.14 -8.51 -16.43
CA GLY A 128 1.92 -9.70 -15.59
C GLY A 128 2.60 -9.67 -14.22
N ASN A 129 3.66 -8.85 -14.04
CA ASN A 129 4.39 -8.74 -12.76
C ASN A 129 4.01 -7.53 -11.90
N GLU A 130 3.08 -6.71 -12.37
CA GLU A 130 2.50 -5.62 -11.58
C GLU A 130 1.75 -6.18 -10.37
N SER A 131 1.99 -5.61 -9.19
CA SER A 131 1.45 -6.08 -7.91
C SER A 131 1.16 -4.91 -6.97
N CYS A 132 0.57 -5.17 -5.81
CA CYS A 132 0.28 -4.16 -4.78
C CYS A 132 -0.72 -3.09 -5.29
N ASP A 133 -0.33 -1.82 -5.27
CA ASP A 133 -1.13 -0.68 -5.69
C ASP A 133 -1.36 -0.64 -7.22
N ALA A 134 -0.39 -1.12 -8.01
CA ALA A 134 -0.44 -0.99 -9.46
C ALA A 134 -1.68 -1.68 -10.10
N PRO A 135 -2.03 -2.95 -9.78
CA PRO A 135 -3.24 -3.58 -10.32
C PRO A 135 -4.56 -3.03 -9.74
N LYS A 136 -4.50 -2.38 -8.57
CA LYS A 136 -5.64 -1.67 -7.97
C LYS A 136 -6.00 -0.47 -8.83
N SER A 137 -5.02 0.34 -9.26
CA SER A 137 -5.24 1.47 -10.16
C SER A 137 -6.42 2.35 -9.70
N GLN A 138 -7.43 2.58 -10.54
CA GLN A 138 -8.65 3.34 -10.24
C GLN A 138 -9.78 2.51 -9.60
N LYS A 139 -9.57 1.23 -9.31
CA LYS A 139 -10.58 0.38 -8.65
C LYS A 139 -10.76 0.83 -7.21
N VAL A 140 -12.00 0.79 -6.76
CA VAL A 140 -12.39 1.30 -5.44
C VAL A 140 -12.58 0.12 -4.49
N PRO A 141 -11.86 0.06 -3.36
CA PRO A 141 -12.19 -0.87 -2.31
C PRO A 141 -13.61 -0.61 -1.79
N ASP A 142 -14.42 -1.65 -1.63
CA ASP A 142 -15.81 -1.55 -1.16
C ASP A 142 -15.93 -0.86 0.21
N LEU A 143 -14.90 -0.97 1.04
CA LEU A 143 -14.77 -0.27 2.33
C LEU A 143 -14.71 1.26 2.21
N CYS A 144 -14.47 1.80 1.02
CA CYS A 144 -14.44 3.23 0.74
C CYS A 144 -15.80 3.79 0.30
N ILE A 145 -16.75 2.92 -0.04
CA ILE A 145 -18.00 3.34 -0.66
C ILE A 145 -18.97 3.86 0.41
N LEU A 146 -19.27 5.14 0.32
CA LEU A 146 -20.44 5.72 0.99
C LEU A 146 -21.70 5.24 0.25
N LYS A 147 -22.76 4.88 0.98
CA LYS A 147 -24.03 4.36 0.41
C LYS A 147 -24.49 5.24 -0.76
N GLY A 148 -24.66 4.64 -1.95
CA GLY A 148 -25.25 5.28 -3.14
C GLY A 148 -24.28 5.80 -4.20
N VAL A 149 -22.96 5.61 -4.04
CA VAL A 149 -21.91 6.12 -4.97
C VAL A 149 -21.31 4.99 -5.86
N ASP A 150 -21.78 3.76 -5.70
CA ASP A 150 -21.22 2.54 -6.31
C ASP A 150 -21.36 2.44 -7.84
N LYS A 151 -22.36 3.13 -8.43
CA LYS A 151 -22.72 2.96 -9.85
C LYS A 151 -21.67 3.45 -10.86
N HIS A 152 -20.66 4.20 -10.43
CA HIS A 152 -19.65 4.81 -11.31
C HIS A 152 -18.26 4.18 -11.21
N TYR A 153 -18.07 3.17 -10.35
CA TYR A 153 -16.75 2.64 -10.04
C TYR A 153 -16.69 1.12 -10.17
N GLU A 154 -15.55 0.61 -10.64
CA GLU A 154 -15.24 -0.82 -10.47
C GLU A 154 -14.90 -1.07 -8.99
N VAL A 155 -15.78 -1.78 -8.30
CA VAL A 155 -15.65 -2.08 -6.87
C VAL A 155 -14.91 -3.39 -6.65
N ILE A 156 -13.87 -3.36 -5.80
CA ILE A 156 -13.13 -4.55 -5.36
C ILE A 156 -13.33 -4.81 -3.87
N LYS A 157 -13.48 -6.08 -3.50
CA LYS A 157 -13.63 -6.49 -2.09
C LYS A 157 -12.29 -7.00 -1.57
N ILE A 158 -11.43 -6.10 -1.11
CA ILE A 158 -10.11 -6.42 -0.56
C ILE A 158 -10.07 -6.12 0.95
N LEU A 159 -9.08 -6.65 1.64
CA LEU A 159 -8.79 -6.29 3.03
C LEU A 159 -8.02 -4.97 3.06
N LYS A 160 -8.44 -4.06 3.96
CA LYS A 160 -7.62 -2.90 4.32
C LYS A 160 -6.47 -3.37 5.20
N PRO A 161 -5.18 -3.05 4.88
CA PRO A 161 -4.04 -3.53 5.67
C PRO A 161 -4.13 -3.23 7.17
N SER A 162 -4.75 -2.11 7.56
CA SER A 162 -4.93 -1.74 8.97
C SER A 162 -6.03 -2.51 9.71
N GLU A 163 -6.92 -3.17 8.98
CA GLU A 163 -8.07 -3.90 9.52
C GLU A 163 -7.85 -5.42 9.53
N ILE A 164 -6.71 -5.88 9.02
CA ILE A 164 -6.31 -7.28 9.17
C ILE A 164 -6.14 -7.57 10.68
N PRO A 165 -6.70 -8.66 11.21
CA PRO A 165 -6.50 -9.03 12.61
C PRO A 165 -5.03 -9.37 12.89
N GLU A 166 -4.55 -9.04 14.08
CA GLU A 166 -3.20 -9.40 14.53
C GLU A 166 -3.06 -10.90 14.78
N SER A 167 -4.16 -11.54 15.19
CA SER A 167 -4.29 -12.98 15.38
C SER A 167 -5.76 -13.40 15.24
N PRO A 168 -6.06 -14.57 14.64
CA PRO A 168 -5.10 -15.45 13.99
C PRO A 168 -4.62 -14.92 12.63
N ALA A 169 -3.47 -15.41 12.15
CA ALA A 169 -2.90 -14.97 10.88
C ALA A 169 -3.84 -15.29 9.70
N VAL A 170 -4.23 -14.27 8.92
CA VAL A 170 -5.15 -14.38 7.77
C VAL A 170 -4.48 -15.01 6.55
N PHE A 171 -3.19 -14.79 6.38
CA PHE A 171 -2.42 -15.26 5.23
C PHE A 171 -1.36 -16.26 5.68
N ARG A 172 -1.01 -17.18 4.79
CA ARG A 172 0.13 -18.08 4.95
C ARG A 172 0.93 -18.16 3.65
N VAL A 173 2.21 -18.47 3.77
CA VAL A 173 3.10 -18.75 2.63
C VAL A 173 3.37 -20.25 2.59
N THR A 174 3.30 -20.86 1.41
CA THR A 174 3.75 -22.24 1.19
C THR A 174 5.28 -22.26 1.21
N ILE A 175 5.89 -23.08 2.07
CA ILE A 175 7.35 -23.07 2.29
C ILE A 175 8.08 -24.16 1.48
N LEU A 176 7.38 -25.21 1.07
CA LEU A 176 7.98 -26.38 0.43
C LEU A 176 7.15 -26.84 -0.77
N GLY A 177 7.81 -27.49 -1.73
CA GLY A 177 7.18 -28.06 -2.92
C GLY A 177 7.20 -27.12 -4.13
N GLU A 178 6.48 -27.50 -5.18
CA GLU A 178 6.41 -26.75 -6.45
C GLU A 178 5.79 -25.34 -6.24
N ASP A 179 4.86 -25.24 -5.29
CA ASP A 179 4.15 -24.00 -4.95
C ASP A 179 4.87 -23.17 -3.85
N ALA A 180 6.14 -23.46 -3.55
CA ALA A 180 6.91 -22.70 -2.56
C ALA A 180 6.94 -21.21 -2.92
N GLY A 181 6.69 -20.34 -1.94
CA GLY A 181 6.57 -18.88 -2.09
C GLY A 181 5.14 -18.38 -2.34
N GLU A 182 4.19 -19.25 -2.66
CA GLU A 182 2.80 -18.84 -2.89
C GLU A 182 2.11 -18.36 -1.61
N LEU A 183 1.43 -17.21 -1.70
CA LEU A 183 0.56 -16.68 -0.65
C LEU A 183 -0.86 -17.26 -0.81
N SER A 184 -1.42 -17.78 0.28
CA SER A 184 -2.80 -18.28 0.31
C SER A 184 -3.51 -17.83 1.59
N GLU A 185 -4.84 -17.96 1.62
CA GLU A 185 -5.62 -17.65 2.82
C GLU A 185 -5.44 -18.78 3.85
N ASN A 186 -5.32 -18.41 5.12
CA ASN A 186 -5.09 -19.35 6.21
C ASN A 186 -6.38 -20.01 6.71
N ARG A 187 -7.14 -20.63 5.80
CA ARG A 187 -8.47 -21.26 6.04
C ARG A 187 -8.54 -22.12 7.30
N LYS A 188 -7.45 -22.83 7.64
CA LYS A 188 -7.37 -23.64 8.88
C LYS A 188 -7.51 -22.83 10.16
N GLN A 189 -7.02 -21.59 10.16
CA GLN A 189 -7.02 -20.71 11.33
C GLN A 189 -8.21 -19.76 11.37
N ILE A 190 -8.61 -19.21 10.21
CA ILE A 190 -9.69 -18.22 10.14
C ILE A 190 -11.06 -18.81 9.78
N GLY A 191 -11.14 -20.07 9.35
CA GLY A 191 -12.38 -20.72 8.89
C GLY A 191 -12.83 -20.25 7.51
N GLU A 192 -14.04 -20.64 7.11
CA GLU A 192 -14.69 -20.17 5.87
C GLU A 192 -15.69 -19.06 6.20
N ASN A 193 -15.30 -17.80 5.93
CA ASN A 193 -16.10 -16.61 6.23
C ASN A 193 -15.74 -15.45 5.28
N GLU A 194 -16.32 -14.27 5.53
CA GLU A 194 -16.07 -13.07 4.71
C GLU A 194 -14.58 -12.68 4.68
N ILE A 195 -13.84 -12.83 5.79
CA ILE A 195 -12.40 -12.50 5.85
C ILE A 195 -11.62 -13.40 4.90
N THR A 196 -11.92 -14.71 4.86
CA THR A 196 -11.30 -15.66 3.94
C THR A 196 -11.56 -15.27 2.49
N GLU A 197 -12.81 -14.93 2.14
CA GLU A 197 -13.15 -14.51 0.78
C GLU A 197 -12.49 -13.18 0.39
N ARG A 198 -12.39 -12.22 1.32
CA ARG A 198 -11.66 -10.97 1.10
C ARG A 198 -10.15 -11.21 0.99
N ALA A 199 -9.58 -12.12 1.76
CA ALA A 199 -8.16 -12.47 1.69
C ALA A 199 -7.82 -13.04 0.30
N LYS A 200 -8.64 -13.97 -0.20
CA LYS A 200 -8.54 -14.51 -1.57
C LYS A 200 -8.56 -13.40 -2.62
N LYS A 201 -9.55 -12.52 -2.53
CA LYS A 201 -9.70 -11.39 -3.46
C LYS A 201 -8.55 -10.40 -3.34
N THR A 202 -7.98 -10.21 -2.15
CA THR A 202 -6.80 -9.36 -1.95
C THR A 202 -5.59 -9.91 -2.68
N ILE A 203 -5.31 -11.22 -2.54
CA ILE A 203 -4.23 -11.90 -3.27
C ILE A 203 -4.41 -11.71 -4.79
N ASN A 204 -5.61 -11.99 -5.29
CA ASN A 204 -5.89 -11.96 -6.73
C ASN A 204 -5.93 -10.55 -7.31
N LYS A 205 -6.63 -9.61 -6.66
CA LYS A 205 -6.83 -8.24 -7.18
C LYS A 205 -5.58 -7.39 -7.08
N LEU A 206 -4.68 -7.67 -6.13
CA LEU A 206 -3.40 -6.99 -5.99
C LEU A 206 -2.23 -7.81 -6.57
N ASN A 207 -2.52 -8.92 -7.26
CA ASN A 207 -1.55 -9.82 -7.88
C ASN A 207 -0.37 -10.18 -6.95
N LEU A 208 -0.68 -10.59 -5.71
CA LEU A 208 0.34 -10.83 -4.67
C LEU A 208 1.13 -12.13 -4.87
N ASN A 209 0.76 -12.94 -5.87
CA ASN A 209 1.45 -14.16 -6.30
C ASN A 209 2.03 -14.02 -7.71
N CYS A 210 2.39 -12.81 -8.15
CA CYS A 210 3.24 -12.70 -9.34
C CYS A 210 4.61 -13.35 -9.08
N ASP A 211 5.26 -13.81 -10.15
CA ASP A 211 6.52 -14.57 -10.10
C ASP A 211 7.54 -13.91 -9.16
N ARG A 212 7.72 -12.59 -9.31
CA ARG A 212 8.59 -11.76 -8.46
C ARG A 212 8.37 -11.96 -6.97
N LEU A 213 7.11 -11.97 -6.55
CA LEU A 213 6.74 -12.04 -5.14
C LEU A 213 6.76 -13.47 -4.62
N ILE A 214 6.54 -14.46 -5.48
CA ILE A 214 6.74 -15.87 -5.15
C ILE A 214 8.23 -16.12 -4.91
N ASP A 215 9.08 -15.70 -5.84
CA ASP A 215 10.52 -15.93 -5.76
C ASP A 215 11.16 -15.19 -4.58
N ALA A 216 10.69 -13.98 -4.25
CA ALA A 216 11.15 -13.25 -3.05
C ALA A 216 10.75 -13.91 -1.72
N ARG A 217 9.84 -14.88 -1.71
CA ARG A 217 9.38 -15.59 -0.51
C ARG A 217 9.92 -17.02 -0.39
N ARG A 218 10.60 -17.51 -1.42
CA ARG A 218 11.31 -18.80 -1.42
C ARG A 218 12.58 -18.70 -0.59
#